data_AF-A0A151XAC0-F1
#
_entry.id   AF-A0A151XAC0-F1
#
_cell.length_a   1.000
_cell.length_b   1.000
_cell.length_c   1.000
_cell.angle_alpha   90.00
_cell.angle_beta   90.00
_cell.angle_gamma   90.00
#
_symmetry.space_group_name_H-M   'P 1'
#
loop_
_entity.id
_entity.type
_entity.pdbx_description
1 polymer ?
#
loop_
_entity_poly.entity_id
_entity_poly.type
_entity_poly.pdbx_seq_one_letter_code
_entity_poly.pdbx_strand_id
1 'polypeptide(L)'
;LASLNFFAAGSYQRRIGQDFLTCMSQTSLSRSLHATVNALNCVMNNWIRFPVTVDRIQRIKEGFFRNGGFPGVIGAIDGTLVAIFPPEAEREYLFINRKLYHSLNVLVVSI
;
A
#
# COMPACT_ATOMS: atom_id res chain seq x y z
N LEU A 1 17.20 -0.53 10.70
CA LEU A 1 16.19 -1.43 11.32
C LEU A 1 14.89 -0.70 11.67
N ALA A 2 14.95 0.51 12.23
CA ALA A 2 13.75 1.29 12.61
C ALA A 2 12.72 1.49 11.48
N SER A 3 13.15 1.85 10.26
CA SER A 3 12.24 2.01 9.12
C SER A 3 11.51 0.72 8.72
N LEU A 4 12.22 -0.43 8.70
CA LEU A 4 11.60 -1.72 8.40
C LEU A 4 10.60 -2.15 9.47
N ASN A 5 10.94 -1.94 10.74
CA ASN A 5 10.03 -2.20 11.86
C ASN A 5 8.76 -1.33 11.76
N PHE A 6 8.91 -0.05 11.43
CA PHE A 6 7.79 0.85 11.18
C PHE A 6 6.85 0.31 10.08
N PHE A 7 7.40 -0.10 8.93
CA PHE A 7 6.58 -0.64 7.84
C PHE A 7 5.93 -1.98 8.20
N ALA A 8 6.63 -2.87 8.90
CA ALA A 8 6.09 -4.16 9.31
C ALA A 8 4.96 -4.02 10.33
N ALA A 9 5.03 -3.00 11.18
CA ALA A 9 4.12 -2.87 12.31
C ALA A 9 2.91 -1.94 12.02
N GLY A 10 2.87 -1.27 10.86
CA GLY A 10 1.69 -0.55 10.34
C GLY A 10 1.19 0.58 11.25
N SER A 11 2.08 1.25 11.98
CA SER A 11 1.73 2.18 13.05
C SER A 11 2.18 3.61 12.76
N TYR A 12 1.89 4.54 13.66
CA TYR A 12 2.32 5.93 13.55
C TYR A 12 3.82 6.06 13.86
N GLN A 13 4.44 7.16 13.40
CA GLN A 13 5.89 7.37 13.56
C GLN A 13 6.34 7.40 15.02
N ARG A 14 5.47 7.77 15.95
CA ARG A 14 5.66 7.53 17.40
C ARG A 14 4.60 6.56 17.87
N ARG A 15 5.02 5.44 18.46
CA ARG A 15 4.13 4.49 19.10
C ARG A 15 4.12 4.76 20.59
N ILE A 16 2.95 5.05 21.17
CA ILE A 16 2.80 5.14 22.62
C ILE A 16 3.22 3.78 23.23
N GLY A 17 4.27 3.77 24.05
CA GLY A 17 4.76 2.59 24.77
C GLY A 17 5.92 1.81 24.13
N GLN A 18 6.31 2.06 22.88
CA GLN A 18 7.49 1.42 22.24
C GLN A 18 8.55 2.39 21.73
N ASP A 19 8.41 3.69 22.00
CA ASP A 19 9.44 4.69 21.69
C ASP A 19 10.82 4.31 22.27
N PHE A 20 10.87 3.54 23.35
CA PHE A 20 12.13 3.03 23.93
C PHE A 20 12.89 2.03 23.03
N LEU A 21 12.20 1.33 22.11
CA LEU A 21 12.83 0.39 21.17
C LEU A 21 13.51 1.11 19.99
N THR A 22 13.16 2.37 19.77
CA THR A 22 13.76 3.25 18.78
C THR A 22 14.25 4.51 19.47
N CYS A 23 15.48 4.49 19.98
CA CYS A 23 16.17 5.64 20.59
C CYS A 23 16.50 6.77 19.59
N MET A 24 15.56 7.14 18.72
CA MET A 24 15.73 8.12 17.65
C MET A 24 14.72 9.25 17.82
N SER A 25 15.15 10.49 17.55
CA SER A 25 14.20 11.60 17.43
C SER A 25 13.25 11.36 16.25
N GLN A 26 12.02 11.90 16.35
CA GLN A 26 11.03 11.80 15.27
C GLN A 26 11.58 12.34 13.94
N THR A 27 12.35 13.42 13.98
CA THR A 27 13.01 14.00 12.79
C THR A 27 13.97 13.00 12.14
N SER A 28 14.78 12.31 12.93
CA SER A 28 15.73 11.30 12.44
C SER A 28 15.01 10.10 11.83
N LEU A 29 13.92 9.65 12.47
CA LEU A 29 13.08 8.58 11.94
C LEU A 29 12.43 9.00 10.62
N SER A 30 11.86 10.21 10.54
CA SER A 30 11.25 10.75 9.33
C SER A 30 12.22 10.76 8.15
N ARG A 31 13.45 11.25 8.35
CA ARG A 31 14.52 11.21 7.34
C ARG A 31 14.85 9.78 6.90
N SER A 32 14.91 8.86 7.86
CA SER A 32 15.22 7.44 7.59
C SER A 32 14.10 6.73 6.81
N LEU A 33 12.83 7.05 7.12
CA LEU A 33 11.68 6.56 6.38
C LEU A 33 11.71 7.08 4.95
N HIS A 34 11.93 8.38 4.76
CA HIS A 34 12.01 9.00 3.44
C HIS A 34 13.11 8.36 2.57
N ALA A 35 14.31 8.16 3.12
CA ALA A 35 15.39 7.47 2.42
C ALA A 35 15.02 6.02 2.04
N THR A 36 14.32 5.30 2.94
CA THR A 36 13.89 3.92 2.68
C THR A 36 12.83 3.86 1.58
N VAL A 37 11.83 4.75 1.62
CA VAL A 37 10.78 4.85 0.58
C VAL A 37 11.40 5.16 -0.78
N ASN A 38 12.34 6.10 -0.84
CA ASN A 38 13.01 6.43 -2.10
C ASN A 38 13.79 5.24 -2.67
N ALA A 39 14.50 4.49 -1.83
CA ALA A 39 15.19 3.28 -2.26
C ALA A 39 14.20 2.19 -2.76
N LEU A 40 13.06 2.02 -2.07
CA LEU A 40 12.00 1.11 -2.51
C LEU A 40 11.41 1.53 -3.87
N ASN A 41 11.19 2.82 -4.07
CA ASN A 41 10.70 3.36 -5.34
C ASN A 41 11.66 3.05 -6.49
N CYS A 42 12.98 3.13 -6.27
CA CYS A 42 13.98 2.79 -7.29
C CYS A 42 13.92 1.31 -7.73
N VAL A 43 13.49 0.39 -6.86
CA VAL A 43 13.39 -1.04 -7.19
C VAL A 43 11.96 -1.50 -7.49
N MET A 44 10.96 -0.65 -7.27
CA MET A 44 9.54 -1.00 -7.37
C MET A 44 9.18 -1.61 -8.72
N ASN A 45 9.68 -1.04 -9.81
CA ASN A 45 9.39 -1.49 -11.18
C ASN A 45 9.94 -2.88 -11.51
N ASN A 46 10.83 -3.42 -10.67
CA ASN A 46 11.31 -4.79 -10.82
C ASN A 46 10.31 -5.81 -10.28
N TRP A 47 9.44 -5.40 -9.35
CA TRP A 47 8.54 -6.30 -8.61
C TRP A 47 7.07 -6.04 -8.92
N ILE A 48 6.68 -4.77 -9.06
CA ILE A 48 5.32 -4.34 -9.40
C ILE A 48 5.33 -3.98 -10.89
N ARG A 49 4.76 -4.84 -11.74
CA ARG A 49 4.68 -4.61 -13.19
C ARG A 49 3.29 -4.85 -13.74
N PHE A 50 2.64 -3.76 -14.12
CA PHE A 50 1.38 -3.80 -14.85
C PHE A 50 1.62 -4.28 -16.29
N PRO A 51 0.72 -5.07 -16.88
CA PRO A 51 0.90 -5.53 -18.26
C PRO A 51 0.65 -4.39 -19.25
N VAL A 52 1.67 -4.08 -20.05
CA VAL A 52 1.59 -3.02 -21.07
C VAL A 52 1.73 -3.53 -22.50
N THR A 53 2.38 -4.68 -22.70
CA THR A 53 2.53 -5.28 -24.02
C THR A 53 1.27 -6.02 -24.42
N VAL A 54 0.84 -5.88 -25.68
CA VAL A 54 -0.35 -6.54 -26.24
C VAL A 54 -0.34 -8.05 -25.99
N ASP A 55 0.80 -8.72 -26.21
CA ASP A 55 0.92 -10.17 -26.00
C ASP A 55 0.66 -10.58 -24.55
N ARG A 56 1.23 -9.86 -23.59
CA ARG A 56 1.04 -10.13 -22.16
C ARG A 56 -0.40 -9.87 -21.73
N ILE A 57 -0.99 -8.76 -22.20
CA ILE A 57 -2.40 -8.43 -21.94
C ILE A 57 -3.30 -9.55 -22.45
N GLN A 58 -3.08 -10.00 -23.69
CA GLN A 58 -3.89 -11.05 -24.30
C GLN A 58 -3.80 -12.38 -23.54
N ARG A 59 -2.58 -12.79 -23.16
CA ARG A 59 -2.38 -14.00 -22.34
C ARG A 59 -3.11 -13.93 -20.99
N ILE A 60 -3.11 -12.77 -20.33
CA ILE A 60 -3.80 -12.59 -19.05
C ILE A 60 -5.32 -12.66 -19.24
N LYS A 61 -5.87 -11.98 -20.26
CA LYS A 61 -7.31 -12.04 -20.58
C LYS A 61 -7.79 -13.46 -20.81
N GLU A 62 -7.05 -14.23 -21.60
CA GLU A 62 -7.36 -15.63 -21.86
C GLU A 62 -7.28 -16.49 -20.60
N GLY A 63 -6.31 -16.22 -19.71
CA GLY A 63 -6.18 -16.91 -18.43
C GLY A 63 -7.39 -16.70 -17.52
N PHE A 64 -7.82 -15.45 -17.34
CA PHE A 64 -9.00 -15.13 -16.52
C PHE A 64 -10.30 -15.68 -17.12
N PHE A 65 -10.45 -15.62 -18.44
CA PHE A 65 -11.61 -16.17 -19.12
C PHE A 65 -11.67 -17.70 -18.98
N ARG A 66 -10.54 -18.39 -19.17
CA ARG A 66 -10.46 -19.86 -19.07
C ARG A 66 -10.70 -20.36 -17.65
N ASN A 67 -10.17 -19.67 -16.65
CA ASN A 67 -10.22 -20.14 -15.26
C ASN A 67 -11.51 -19.74 -14.54
N GLY A 68 -12.15 -18.64 -14.92
CA GLY A 68 -13.30 -18.11 -14.19
C GLY A 68 -14.40 -17.49 -15.06
N GLY A 69 -14.29 -17.58 -16.39
CA GLY A 69 -15.27 -17.00 -17.31
C GLY A 69 -15.27 -15.47 -17.35
N PHE A 70 -14.29 -14.80 -16.75
CA PHE A 70 -14.21 -13.34 -16.70
C PHE A 70 -13.60 -12.76 -17.98
N PRO A 71 -14.39 -12.12 -18.87
CA PRO A 71 -13.87 -11.60 -20.12
C PRO A 71 -13.09 -10.29 -19.89
N GLY A 72 -12.02 -10.08 -20.65
CA GLY A 72 -11.33 -8.79 -20.73
C GLY A 72 -10.47 -8.40 -19.52
N VAL A 73 -10.36 -9.24 -18.50
CA VAL A 73 -9.56 -8.96 -17.29
C VAL A 73 -8.07 -8.99 -17.60
N ILE A 74 -7.36 -7.90 -17.29
CA ILE A 74 -5.91 -7.75 -17.53
C ILE A 74 -5.08 -7.88 -16.25
N GLY A 75 -5.72 -8.13 -15.11
CA GLY A 75 -5.08 -8.28 -13.81
C GLY A 75 -6.12 -8.20 -12.70
N ALA A 76 -5.73 -8.67 -11.52
CA ALA A 76 -6.50 -8.51 -10.28
C ALA A 76 -5.59 -7.90 -9.23
N ILE A 77 -6.09 -6.91 -8.51
CA ILE A 77 -5.35 -6.20 -7.46
C ILE A 77 -6.23 -6.21 -6.22
N ASP A 78 -5.70 -6.76 -5.13
CA ASP A 78 -6.33 -6.61 -3.83
C ASP A 78 -5.86 -5.30 -3.19
N GLY A 79 -6.82 -4.51 -2.73
CA GLY A 79 -6.55 -3.21 -2.12
C GLY A 79 -6.19 -3.35 -0.64
N THR A 80 -5.41 -2.40 -0.12
CA THR A 80 -5.10 -2.33 1.32
C THR A 80 -5.86 -1.18 1.95
N LEU A 81 -6.63 -1.48 3.01
CA LEU A 81 -7.27 -0.46 3.84
C LEU A 81 -6.24 0.15 4.80
N VAL A 82 -5.74 1.34 4.47
CA VAL A 82 -4.79 2.10 5.29
C VAL A 82 -5.57 2.96 6.26
N ALA A 83 -5.38 2.75 7.56
CA ALA A 83 -6.04 3.55 8.59
C ALA A 83 -5.66 5.03 8.50
N ILE A 84 -6.63 5.91 8.67
CA ILE A 84 -6.44 7.36 8.68
C ILE A 84 -7.04 7.98 9.95
N PHE A 85 -6.59 9.18 10.27
CA PHE A 85 -7.31 10.01 11.24
C PHE A 85 -8.70 10.36 10.68
N PRO A 86 -9.76 10.40 11.51
CA PRO A 86 -11.09 10.77 11.05
C PRO A 86 -11.06 12.10 10.27
N PRO A 87 -11.65 12.15 9.07
CA PRO A 87 -11.79 13.40 8.34
C PRO A 87 -12.88 14.29 8.98
N GLU A 88 -13.13 15.46 8.40
CA GLU A 88 -14.20 16.37 8.84
C GLU A 88 -15.56 15.66 8.92
N ALA A 89 -16.36 16.01 9.93
CA ALA A 89 -17.62 15.33 10.27
C ALA A 89 -18.60 15.20 9.09
N GLU A 90 -18.63 16.19 8.19
CA GLU A 90 -19.49 16.18 7.00
C GLU A 90 -19.16 15.05 6.01
N ARG A 91 -17.93 14.53 6.04
CA ARG A 91 -17.41 13.51 5.12
C ARG A 91 -16.96 12.24 5.80
N GLU A 92 -17.00 12.18 7.13
CA GLU A 92 -16.53 11.05 7.94
C GLU A 92 -17.08 9.69 7.46
N TYR A 93 -18.39 9.64 7.18
CA TYR A 93 -19.10 8.43 6.76
C TYR A 93 -18.55 7.80 5.47
N LEU A 94 -17.85 8.57 4.62
CA LEU A 94 -17.24 8.07 3.38
C LEU A 94 -15.99 7.21 3.64
N PHE A 95 -15.41 7.29 4.83
CA PHE A 95 -14.14 6.66 5.16
C PHE A 95 -14.28 5.52 6.17
N ILE A 96 -15.48 5.26 6.69
CA ILE A 96 -15.74 4.13 7.59
C ILE A 96 -15.76 2.83 6.78
N ASN A 97 -14.87 1.90 7.12
CA ASN A 97 -14.82 0.59 6.48
C ASN A 97 -15.70 -0.46 7.19
N ARG A 98 -15.75 -1.68 6.62
CA ARG A 98 -16.47 -2.84 7.18
C ARG A 98 -16.03 -3.21 8.61
N LYS A 99 -14.80 -2.87 9.01
CA LYS A 99 -14.25 -3.10 10.36
C LYS A 99 -14.50 -1.93 11.32
N LEU A 100 -15.34 -0.96 10.92
CA LEU A 100 -15.78 0.18 11.73
C LEU A 100 -14.65 1.12 12.15
N TYR A 101 -13.63 1.31 11.29
CA TYR A 101 -12.63 2.36 11.45
C TYR A 101 -12.42 3.16 10.17
N HIS A 102 -11.84 4.36 10.29
CA HIS A 102 -11.56 5.24 9.17
C HIS A 102 -10.35 4.76 8.36
N SER A 103 -10.52 4.56 7.05
CA SER A 103 -9.43 4.12 6.18
C SER A 103 -9.59 4.55 4.73
N LEU A 104 -8.47 4.60 4.02
CA LEU A 104 -8.42 4.68 2.57
C LEU A 104 -8.15 3.30 1.98
N ASN A 105 -8.90 2.93 0.93
CA ASN A 105 -8.53 1.78 0.13
C ASN A 105 -7.44 2.19 -0.87
N VAL A 106 -6.23 1.67 -0.69
CA VAL A 106 -5.05 2.03 -1.48
C VAL A 106 -4.60 0.83 -2.30
N LEU A 107 -4.28 1.07 -3.57
CA LEU A 107 -3.71 0.09 -4.49
C LEU A 107 -2.53 0.72 -5.24
N VAL A 108 -1.57 -0.09 -5.67
CA VAL A 108 -0.38 0.37 -6.40
C VAL A 108 -0.20 -0.46 -7.66
N VAL A 109 0.05 0.23 -8.77
CA VAL A 109 0.52 -0.34 -10.03
C VAL A 109 1.73 0.44 -10.49
N SER A 110 2.63 -0.21 -11.21
CA SER A 110 3.73 0.49 -11.90
C SER A 110 3.84 0.00 -13.34
N ILE A 111 4.20 0.93 -14.23
CA ILE A 111 4.23 0.79 -15.68
C ILE A 111 5.67 0.72 -16.16
#